data_AF-A0A3M0Y3Z9-F1
#
_entry.id   AF-A0A3M0Y3Z9-F1
#
_cell.length_a   1.000
_cell.length_b   1.000
_cell.length_c   1.000
_cell.angle_alpha   90.00
_cell.angle_beta   90.00
_cell.angle_gamma   90.00
#
_symmetry.space_group_name_H-M   'P 1'
#
loop_
_entity.id
_entity.type
_entity.pdbx_description
1 polymer ?
#
loop_
_entity_poly.entity_id
_entity_poly.type
_entity_poly.pdbx_seq_one_letter_code
_entity_poly.pdbx_strand_id
1 'polypeptide(L)'
;MLSATRTLRWMRCVVVVGCCGLGACAAAPATAPRSEAAAAPLTAAERALVALLDEDLDARARANPVEASVRGDRRYDDRLPDVSPEALAAQRQAAADRLRRLRALDRSQLSDEAALNAQLLERTLTTQLDLARFHPEWTPITQQQGPHIDLPQLPDRLSFPTRAQLEAYLRRLEAIPRYLDQVIANMRAGL
;
A
#
# COMPACT_ATOMS: atom_id res chain seq x y z
N MET A 1 43.85 -35.98 -23.82
CA MET A 1 44.97 -35.17 -23.28
C MET A 1 44.93 -33.81 -23.95
N LEU A 2 45.16 -32.75 -23.16
CA LEU A 2 45.24 -31.30 -23.51
C LEU A 2 43.87 -30.64 -23.78
N SER A 3 43.22 -30.01 -22.79
CA SER A 3 43.51 -28.71 -22.13
C SER A 3 43.46 -27.51 -23.08
N ALA A 4 42.47 -26.63 -22.88
CA ALA A 4 42.62 -25.17 -23.06
C ALA A 4 41.39 -24.43 -22.50
N THR A 5 41.51 -24.00 -21.25
CA THR A 5 40.70 -22.95 -20.62
C THR A 5 40.90 -21.62 -21.35
N ARG A 6 39.81 -20.99 -21.82
CA ARG A 6 39.84 -19.59 -22.30
C ARG A 6 39.00 -18.72 -21.36
N THR A 7 39.73 -17.97 -20.54
CA THR A 7 39.25 -16.86 -19.73
C THR A 7 38.87 -15.67 -20.63
N LEU A 8 37.59 -15.29 -20.68
CA LEU A 8 37.19 -14.02 -21.31
C LEU A 8 37.39 -12.87 -20.33
N ARG A 9 38.51 -12.19 -20.53
CA ARG A 9 38.87 -10.89 -19.94
C ARG A 9 38.03 -9.81 -20.63
N TRP A 10 37.00 -9.30 -19.94
CA TRP A 10 36.16 -8.23 -20.45
C TRP A 10 36.97 -6.94 -20.60
N MET A 11 37.00 -6.45 -21.83
CA MET A 11 37.73 -5.30 -22.31
C MET A 11 37.06 -4.03 -21.80
N ARG A 12 37.78 -3.21 -21.02
CA ARG A 12 37.34 -1.87 -20.61
C ARG A 12 37.39 -0.96 -21.84
N CYS A 13 36.25 -0.75 -22.49
CA CYS A 13 36.08 0.34 -23.46
C CYS A 13 36.08 1.67 -22.70
N VAL A 14 37.20 2.39 -22.74
CA VAL A 14 37.27 3.80 -22.37
C VAL A 14 36.81 4.59 -23.59
N VAL A 15 35.60 5.13 -23.54
CA VAL A 15 35.13 6.11 -24.53
C VAL A 15 35.52 7.49 -24.02
N VAL A 16 36.49 8.13 -24.66
CA VAL A 16 36.82 9.54 -24.47
C VAL A 16 35.84 10.34 -25.32
N VAL A 17 34.86 10.99 -24.68
CA VAL A 17 33.99 11.98 -25.34
C VAL A 17 34.68 13.33 -25.25
N GLY A 18 35.12 13.84 -26.41
CA GLY A 18 35.67 15.18 -26.56
C GLY A 18 34.58 16.24 -26.41
N CYS A 19 34.74 17.12 -25.44
CA CYS A 19 33.84 18.24 -25.17
C CYS A 19 34.48 19.53 -25.72
N CYS A 20 34.12 19.94 -26.93
CA CYS A 20 34.39 21.26 -27.50
C CYS A 20 33.05 21.96 -27.72
N GLY A 21 32.74 22.94 -26.88
CA GLY A 21 31.53 23.76 -27.00
C GLY A 21 31.45 24.76 -25.86
N LEU A 22 32.02 25.95 -26.07
CA LEU A 22 31.81 27.14 -25.25
C LEU A 22 30.35 27.58 -25.42
N GLY A 23 29.49 27.14 -24.50
CA GLY A 23 28.11 27.60 -24.36
C GLY A 23 27.88 28.08 -22.93
N ALA A 24 27.51 29.34 -22.77
CA ALA A 24 27.29 29.99 -21.50
C ALA A 24 26.27 29.24 -20.63
N CYS A 25 26.71 28.69 -19.51
CA CYS A 25 25.84 28.15 -18.47
C CYS A 25 25.10 29.33 -17.80
N ALA A 26 23.84 29.55 -18.17
CA ALA A 26 22.94 30.34 -17.34
C ALA A 26 22.72 29.59 -16.02
N ALA A 27 23.23 30.16 -14.93
CA ALA A 27 23.05 29.61 -13.59
C ALA A 27 21.55 29.58 -13.26
N ALA A 28 20.98 28.38 -13.15
CA ALA A 28 19.65 28.19 -12.59
C ALA A 28 19.63 28.77 -11.15
N PRO A 29 18.56 29.47 -10.74
CA PRO A 29 18.46 29.97 -9.38
C PRO A 29 18.50 28.78 -8.43
N ALA A 30 19.47 28.80 -7.51
CA ALA A 30 19.55 27.83 -6.43
C ALA A 30 18.25 27.90 -5.62
N THR A 31 17.45 26.84 -5.68
CA THR A 31 16.31 26.66 -4.78
C THR A 31 16.86 26.64 -3.36
N ALA A 32 16.60 27.70 -2.59
CA ALA A 32 17.00 27.76 -1.20
C ALA A 32 16.44 26.52 -0.46
N PRO A 33 17.23 25.89 0.42
CA PRO A 33 16.73 24.78 1.22
C PRO A 33 15.49 25.26 1.98
N ARG A 34 14.39 24.53 1.84
CA ARG A 34 13.18 24.75 2.64
C ARG A 34 13.62 24.62 4.09
N SER A 35 13.64 25.74 4.81
CA SER A 35 13.93 25.73 6.24
C SER A 35 12.94 24.77 6.88
N GLU A 36 13.46 23.66 7.40
CA GLU A 36 12.71 22.74 8.24
C GLU A 36 12.53 23.46 9.57
N ALA A 37 11.54 24.37 9.58
CA ALA A 37 11.11 25.03 10.79
C ALA A 37 10.80 23.94 11.81
N ALA A 38 11.52 23.94 12.93
CA ALA A 38 11.33 22.99 14.01
C ALA A 38 9.84 22.88 14.30
N ALA A 39 9.28 21.69 14.06
CA ALA A 39 7.86 21.45 14.17
C ALA A 39 7.39 21.84 15.57
N ALA A 40 6.46 22.79 15.64
CA ALA A 40 5.81 23.13 16.90
C ALA A 40 5.20 21.84 17.50
N PRO A 41 5.20 21.68 18.83
CA PRO A 41 4.63 20.50 19.45
C PRO A 41 3.16 20.38 19.06
N LEU A 42 2.78 19.20 18.58
CA LEU A 42 1.42 18.92 18.11
C LEU A 42 0.38 19.26 19.18
N THR A 43 -0.78 19.78 18.77
CA THR A 43 -1.92 19.93 19.68
C THR A 43 -2.48 18.56 20.11
N ALA A 44 -3.37 18.54 21.09
CA ALA A 44 -4.07 17.31 21.45
C ALA A 44 -4.94 16.79 20.30
N ALA A 45 -5.59 17.68 19.55
CA ALA A 45 -6.39 17.34 18.37
C ALA A 45 -5.52 16.76 17.26
N GLU A 46 -4.33 17.31 17.02
CA GLU A 46 -3.40 16.79 16.01
C GLU A 46 -2.84 15.41 16.38
N ARG A 47 -2.49 15.17 17.65
CA ARG A 47 -2.11 13.82 18.10
C ARG A 47 -3.24 12.81 17.91
N ALA A 48 -4.47 13.20 18.21
CA ALA A 48 -5.63 12.33 17.99
C ALA A 48 -5.88 12.06 16.50
N LEU A 49 -5.64 13.06 15.63
CA LEU A 49 -5.70 12.87 14.18
C LEU A 49 -4.63 11.90 13.68
N VAL A 50 -3.38 12.06 14.11
CA VAL A 50 -2.28 11.14 13.75
C VAL A 50 -2.63 9.72 14.14
N ALA A 51 -3.15 9.50 15.35
CA ALA A 51 -3.58 8.18 15.78
C ALA A 51 -4.69 7.59 14.88
N LEU A 52 -5.66 8.40 14.45
CA LEU A 52 -6.71 7.94 13.52
C LEU A 52 -6.18 7.61 12.12
N LEU A 53 -5.16 8.34 11.64
CA LEU A 53 -4.48 8.04 10.38
C LEU A 53 -3.71 6.73 10.48
N ASP A 54 -2.97 6.51 11.56
CA ASP A 54 -2.24 5.26 11.81
C ASP A 54 -3.19 4.06 11.92
N GLU A 55 -4.30 4.21 12.67
CA GLU A 55 -5.36 3.20 12.75
C GLU A 55 -5.92 2.84 11.37
N ASP A 56 -6.07 3.83 10.47
CA ASP A 56 -6.55 3.59 9.10
C ASP A 56 -5.53 2.94 8.17
N LEU A 57 -4.26 3.34 8.26
CA LEU A 57 -3.18 2.66 7.54
C LEU A 57 -3.09 1.19 7.95
N ASP A 58 -3.16 0.91 9.24
CA ASP A 58 -3.17 -0.45 9.79
C ASP A 58 -4.39 -1.25 9.35
N ALA A 59 -5.58 -0.64 9.37
CA ALA A 59 -6.80 -1.29 8.92
C ALA A 59 -6.71 -1.68 7.43
N ARG A 60 -6.18 -0.79 6.58
CA ARG A 60 -5.99 -1.06 5.14
C ARG A 60 -4.95 -2.15 4.91
N ALA A 61 -3.85 -2.16 5.67
CA ALA A 61 -2.83 -3.20 5.56
C ALA A 61 -3.36 -4.58 5.97
N ARG A 62 -4.21 -4.65 7.00
CA ARG A 62 -4.88 -5.90 7.42
C ARG A 62 -5.92 -6.37 6.40
N ALA A 63 -6.70 -5.44 5.85
CA ALA A 63 -7.73 -5.76 4.85
C ALA A 63 -7.13 -6.19 3.51
N ASN A 64 -5.95 -5.66 3.15
CA ASN A 64 -5.20 -6.06 1.96
C ASN A 64 -3.74 -6.42 2.27
N PRO A 65 -3.49 -7.62 2.83
CA PRO A 65 -2.15 -8.08 3.21
C PRO A 65 -1.17 -8.17 2.04
N VAL A 66 -1.67 -8.46 0.82
CA VAL A 66 -0.83 -8.57 -0.38
C VAL A 66 -0.27 -7.21 -0.75
N GLU A 67 -1.12 -6.19 -0.83
CA GLU A 67 -0.68 -4.80 -1.09
C GLU A 67 0.25 -4.27 -0.01
N ALA A 68 0.02 -4.65 1.27
CA ALA A 68 0.92 -4.31 2.36
C ALA A 68 2.34 -4.84 2.08
N SER A 69 2.47 -6.11 1.73
CA SER A 69 3.76 -6.72 1.36
C SER A 69 4.41 -6.08 0.13
N VAL A 70 3.62 -5.76 -0.91
CA VAL A 70 4.10 -5.09 -2.12
C VAL A 70 4.72 -3.73 -1.78
N ARG A 71 4.14 -3.01 -0.81
CA ARG A 71 4.66 -1.71 -0.34
C ARG A 71 5.76 -1.83 0.72
N GLY A 72 6.17 -3.05 1.07
CA GLY A 72 7.25 -3.33 2.00
C GLY A 72 6.81 -3.51 3.46
N ASP A 73 5.52 -3.41 3.78
CA ASP A 73 5.01 -3.75 5.12
C ASP A 73 4.89 -5.27 5.25
N ARG A 74 5.77 -5.84 6.09
CA ARG A 74 5.93 -7.29 6.24
C ARG A 74 5.05 -7.91 7.32
N ARG A 75 4.24 -7.12 8.03
CA ARG A 75 3.45 -7.58 9.20
C ARG A 75 2.40 -8.63 8.85
N TYR A 76 2.01 -8.75 7.59
CA TYR A 76 0.94 -9.64 7.09
C TYR A 76 1.40 -10.48 5.88
N ASP A 77 2.71 -10.72 5.75
CA ASP A 77 3.34 -11.41 4.60
C ASP A 77 2.79 -12.81 4.35
N ASP A 78 2.20 -13.45 5.36
CA ASP A 78 1.69 -14.81 5.28
C ASP A 78 0.17 -14.93 5.13
N ARG A 79 -0.51 -13.80 4.91
CA ARG A 79 -1.98 -13.76 4.84
C ARG A 79 -2.46 -13.46 3.44
N LEU A 80 -3.60 -14.04 3.10
CA LEU A 80 -4.50 -13.54 2.06
C LEU A 80 -5.66 -12.78 2.73
N PRO A 81 -6.38 -11.91 1.99
CA PRO A 81 -7.55 -11.22 2.54
C PRO A 81 -8.56 -12.19 3.16
N ASP A 82 -9.21 -11.74 4.23
CA ASP A 82 -10.42 -12.35 4.78
C ASP A 82 -11.61 -11.52 4.29
N VAL A 83 -12.36 -12.12 3.36
CA VAL A 83 -13.53 -11.51 2.73
C VAL A 83 -14.82 -12.17 3.20
N SER A 84 -14.79 -12.87 4.34
CA SER A 84 -16.00 -13.38 4.97
C SER A 84 -16.98 -12.26 5.34
N PRO A 85 -18.30 -12.52 5.37
CA PRO A 85 -19.30 -11.53 5.79
C PRO A 85 -19.00 -10.92 7.17
N GLU A 86 -18.49 -11.72 8.10
CA GLU A 86 -18.11 -11.31 9.45
C GLU A 86 -16.93 -10.32 9.42
N ALA A 87 -15.87 -10.64 8.66
CA ALA A 87 -14.71 -9.77 8.52
C ALA A 87 -15.08 -8.44 7.84
N LEU A 88 -15.89 -8.49 6.79
CA LEU A 88 -16.37 -7.29 6.09
C LEU A 88 -17.26 -6.42 6.99
N ALA A 89 -18.15 -7.03 7.78
CA ALA A 89 -18.97 -6.32 8.76
C ALA A 89 -18.11 -5.64 9.84
N ALA A 90 -17.12 -6.34 10.39
CA ALA A 90 -16.19 -5.79 11.36
C ALA A 90 -15.38 -4.62 10.79
N GLN A 91 -14.90 -4.73 9.55
CA GLN A 91 -14.20 -3.65 8.86
C GLN A 91 -15.07 -2.41 8.69
N ARG A 92 -16.34 -2.58 8.28
CA ARG A 92 -17.30 -1.48 8.14
C ARG A 92 -17.59 -0.81 9.47
N GLN A 93 -17.80 -1.59 10.53
CA GLN A 93 -18.04 -1.05 11.87
C GLN A 93 -16.85 -0.23 12.36
N ALA A 94 -15.63 -0.76 12.21
CA ALA A 94 -14.41 -0.06 12.59
C ALA A 94 -14.18 1.22 11.77
N ALA A 95 -14.56 1.25 10.48
CA ALA A 95 -14.52 2.46 9.66
C ALA A 95 -15.53 3.51 10.12
N ALA A 96 -16.76 3.11 10.44
CA ALA A 96 -17.79 4.01 10.99
C ALA A 96 -17.37 4.61 12.33
N ASP A 97 -16.78 3.80 13.21
CA ASP A 97 -16.31 4.25 14.51
C ASP A 97 -15.15 5.26 14.39
N ARG A 98 -14.20 5.02 13.47
CA ARG A 98 -13.12 5.98 13.15
C ARG A 98 -13.65 7.27 12.56
N LEU A 99 -14.61 7.20 11.63
CA LEU A 99 -15.23 8.39 11.03
C LEU A 99 -15.93 9.24 12.10
N ARG A 100 -16.66 8.61 13.02
CA ARG A 100 -17.29 9.32 14.16
C ARG A 100 -16.25 10.02 15.04
N ARG A 101 -15.15 9.33 15.40
CA ARG A 101 -14.06 9.92 16.20
C ARG A 101 -13.39 11.09 15.47
N LEU A 102 -13.16 10.94 14.17
CA LEU A 102 -12.59 11.99 13.32
C LEU A 102 -13.47 13.24 13.27
N ARG A 103 -14.79 13.07 13.13
CA ARG A 103 -15.77 14.17 13.12
C ARG A 103 -15.88 14.88 14.47
N ALA A 104 -15.52 14.22 15.57
CA ALA A 104 -15.52 14.81 16.90
C ALA A 104 -14.26 15.64 17.23
N LEU A 105 -13.25 15.64 16.35
CA LEU A 105 -12.05 16.47 16.55
C LEU A 105 -12.38 17.96 16.44
N ASP A 106 -11.85 18.76 17.36
CA ASP A 106 -11.91 20.22 17.28
C ASP A 106 -11.02 20.72 16.14
N ARG A 107 -11.65 21.07 15.01
CA ARG A 107 -10.96 21.53 13.79
C ARG A 107 -10.23 22.86 13.98
N SER A 108 -10.59 23.66 14.98
CA SER A 108 -9.92 24.94 15.26
C SER A 108 -8.50 24.77 15.85
N GLN A 109 -8.19 23.56 16.33
CA GLN A 109 -6.89 23.20 16.90
C GLN A 109 -5.99 22.43 15.90
N LEU A 110 -6.38 22.37 14.63
CA LEU A 110 -5.58 21.75 13.58
C LEU A 110 -4.84 22.83 12.79
N SER A 111 -3.56 22.61 12.52
CA SER A 111 -2.87 23.33 11.44
C SER A 111 -3.55 23.11 10.10
N ASP A 112 -3.26 23.96 9.10
CA ASP A 112 -3.84 23.84 7.76
C ASP A 112 -3.55 22.47 7.12
N GLU A 113 -2.34 21.94 7.32
CA GLU A 113 -1.95 20.61 6.83
C GLU A 113 -2.73 19.49 7.56
N ALA A 114 -2.85 19.57 8.88
CA ALA A 114 -3.64 18.61 9.65
C ALA A 114 -5.14 18.68 9.27
N ALA A 115 -5.67 19.88 9.03
CA ALA A 115 -7.04 20.07 8.59
C ALA A 115 -7.28 19.41 7.21
N LEU A 116 -6.35 19.56 6.26
CA LEU A 116 -6.40 18.88 4.97
C LEU A 116 -6.36 17.36 5.12
N ASN A 117 -5.43 16.83 5.93
CA ASN A 117 -5.33 15.38 6.18
C ASN A 117 -6.63 14.82 6.80
N ALA A 118 -7.23 15.56 7.74
CA ALA A 118 -8.51 15.20 8.33
C ALA A 118 -9.64 15.18 7.29
N GLN A 119 -9.69 16.15 6.37
CA GLN A 119 -10.67 16.17 5.27
C GLN A 119 -10.49 14.98 4.32
N LEU A 120 -9.25 14.65 3.95
CA LEU A 120 -8.96 13.50 3.08
C LEU A 120 -9.35 12.17 3.72
N LEU A 121 -9.06 11.99 5.01
CA LEU A 121 -9.45 10.80 5.74
C LEU A 121 -10.98 10.71 5.86
N GLU A 122 -11.65 11.81 6.18
CA GLU A 122 -13.11 11.86 6.27
C GLU A 122 -13.78 11.49 4.95
N ARG A 123 -13.29 12.04 3.83
CA ARG A 123 -13.77 11.68 2.49
C ARG A 123 -13.55 10.20 2.21
N THR A 124 -12.39 9.66 2.56
CA THR A 124 -12.06 8.26 2.29
C THR A 124 -12.97 7.30 3.06
N LEU A 125 -13.13 7.53 4.38
CA LEU A 125 -13.98 6.69 5.22
C LEU A 125 -15.46 6.82 4.83
N THR A 126 -15.92 8.03 4.52
CA THR A 126 -17.30 8.25 4.04
C THR A 126 -17.54 7.50 2.73
N THR A 127 -16.61 7.62 1.77
CA THR A 127 -16.71 6.91 0.48
C THR A 127 -16.70 5.39 0.68
N GLN A 128 -15.85 4.87 1.56
CA GLN A 128 -15.80 3.44 1.87
C GLN A 128 -17.14 2.93 2.42
N LEU A 129 -17.73 3.65 3.37
CA LEU A 129 -19.02 3.28 3.97
C LEU A 129 -20.18 3.42 2.99
N ASP A 130 -20.15 4.48 2.18
CA ASP A 130 -21.15 4.72 1.14
C ASP A 130 -21.14 3.62 0.09
N LEU A 131 -19.95 3.17 -0.35
CA LEU A 131 -19.80 2.12 -1.34
C LEU A 131 -20.22 0.75 -0.83
N ALA A 132 -20.15 0.52 0.49
CA ALA A 132 -20.54 -0.76 1.08
C ALA A 132 -22.00 -1.15 0.80
N ARG A 133 -22.89 -0.18 0.58
CA ARG A 133 -24.31 -0.45 0.23
C ARG A 133 -24.48 -1.13 -1.13
N PHE A 134 -23.47 -1.06 -2.00
CA PHE A 134 -23.46 -1.68 -3.31
C PHE A 134 -22.87 -3.08 -3.30
N HIS A 135 -22.46 -3.58 -2.13
CA HIS A 135 -21.91 -4.92 -1.95
C HIS A 135 -20.83 -5.29 -2.99
N PRO A 136 -19.71 -4.55 -3.06
CA PRO A 136 -18.64 -4.83 -4.01
C PRO A 136 -18.11 -6.27 -3.91
N GLU A 137 -18.24 -6.90 -2.74
CA GLU A 137 -17.90 -8.30 -2.51
C GLU A 137 -18.70 -9.31 -3.34
N TRP A 138 -19.90 -8.95 -3.83
CA TRP A 138 -20.75 -9.81 -4.64
C TRP A 138 -20.31 -9.89 -6.10
N THR A 139 -19.58 -8.88 -6.59
CA THR A 139 -19.05 -8.82 -7.95
C THR A 139 -17.52 -8.63 -7.94
N PRO A 140 -16.74 -9.57 -7.37
CA PRO A 140 -15.30 -9.44 -7.20
C PRO A 140 -14.50 -9.78 -8.45
N ILE A 141 -15.16 -10.16 -9.54
CA ILE A 141 -14.55 -10.58 -10.81
C ILE A 141 -14.98 -9.61 -11.92
N THR A 142 -13.98 -9.02 -12.57
CA THR A 142 -14.14 -8.25 -13.81
C THR A 142 -13.08 -8.68 -14.81
N GLN A 143 -13.11 -8.15 -16.04
CA GLN A 143 -12.03 -8.41 -17.02
C GLN A 143 -10.66 -7.86 -16.60
N GLN A 144 -10.63 -6.92 -15.65
CA GLN A 144 -9.42 -6.19 -15.24
C GLN A 144 -8.95 -6.53 -13.82
N GLN A 145 -9.82 -7.12 -12.99
CA GLN A 145 -9.57 -7.29 -11.55
C GLN A 145 -10.22 -8.56 -11.04
N GLY A 146 -9.62 -9.12 -9.99
CA GLY A 146 -10.20 -10.22 -9.22
C GLY A 146 -9.20 -11.34 -8.98
N PRO A 147 -9.57 -12.33 -8.14
CA PRO A 147 -8.65 -13.37 -7.69
C PRO A 147 -8.06 -14.22 -8.83
N HIS A 148 -8.80 -14.38 -9.92
CA HIS A 148 -8.34 -15.09 -11.12
C HIS A 148 -7.18 -14.38 -11.87
N ILE A 149 -7.02 -13.07 -11.68
CA ILE A 149 -5.90 -12.28 -12.23
C ILE A 149 -4.83 -12.09 -11.15
N ASP A 150 -5.24 -11.72 -9.94
CA ASP A 150 -4.33 -11.30 -8.88
C ASP A 150 -3.51 -12.48 -8.30
N LEU A 151 -4.12 -13.66 -8.10
CA LEU A 151 -3.44 -14.79 -7.47
C LEU A 151 -2.30 -15.36 -8.32
N PRO A 152 -2.48 -15.59 -9.64
CA PRO A 152 -1.37 -16.05 -10.50
C PRO A 152 -0.22 -15.06 -10.61
N GLN A 153 -0.49 -13.76 -10.43
CA GLN A 153 0.51 -12.69 -10.51
C GLN A 153 1.27 -12.44 -9.19
N LEU A 154 0.93 -13.12 -8.10
CA LEU A 154 1.61 -12.92 -6.80
C LEU A 154 3.14 -13.05 -6.88
N PRO A 155 3.74 -14.06 -7.56
CA PRO A 155 5.19 -14.17 -7.69
C PRO A 155 5.86 -12.94 -8.29
N ASP A 156 5.22 -12.29 -9.25
CA ASP A 156 5.78 -11.14 -9.97
C ASP A 156 5.67 -9.85 -9.16
N ARG A 157 4.72 -9.81 -8.22
CA ARG A 157 4.44 -8.63 -7.39
C ARG A 157 5.16 -8.65 -6.05
N LEU A 158 5.48 -9.83 -5.53
CA LEU A 158 6.06 -10.02 -4.20
C LEU A 158 7.58 -10.19 -4.26
N SER A 159 8.24 -9.74 -3.19
CA SER A 159 9.68 -9.93 -2.99
C SER A 159 9.94 -10.85 -1.81
N PHE A 160 10.60 -11.98 -2.07
CA PHE A 160 10.92 -13.01 -1.08
C PHE A 160 12.42 -13.44 -1.07
N PRO A 161 13.38 -12.51 -0.92
CA PRO A 161 14.82 -12.81 -0.87
C PRO A 161 15.25 -13.63 0.35
N THR A 162 14.44 -13.68 1.41
CA THR A 162 14.77 -14.45 2.63
C THR A 162 13.92 -15.71 2.75
N ARG A 163 14.44 -16.70 3.48
CA ARG A 163 13.70 -17.92 3.80
C ARG A 163 12.35 -17.65 4.45
N ALA A 164 12.28 -16.71 5.41
CA ALA A 164 11.05 -16.37 6.10
C ALA A 164 9.97 -15.82 5.14
N GLN A 165 10.36 -15.04 4.13
CA GLN A 165 9.44 -14.49 3.14
C GLN A 165 8.97 -15.55 2.14
N LEU A 166 9.85 -16.49 1.78
CA LEU A 166 9.45 -17.65 0.98
C LEU A 166 8.45 -18.54 1.73
N GLU A 167 8.70 -18.80 3.01
CA GLU A 167 7.78 -19.55 3.88
C GLU A 167 6.43 -18.82 4.03
N ALA A 168 6.44 -17.49 4.13
CA ALA A 168 5.21 -16.70 4.15
C ALA A 168 4.44 -16.80 2.82
N TYR A 169 5.15 -16.80 1.69
CA TYR A 169 4.54 -17.03 0.38
C TYR A 169 3.91 -18.44 0.28
N LEU A 170 4.57 -19.48 0.79
CA LEU A 170 3.98 -20.83 0.86
C LEU A 170 2.69 -20.85 1.68
N ARG A 171 2.66 -20.17 2.84
CA ARG A 171 1.43 -20.03 3.64
C ARG A 171 0.30 -19.32 2.88
N ARG A 172 0.62 -18.35 2.02
CA ARG A 172 -0.38 -17.72 1.14
C ARG A 172 -0.96 -18.72 0.14
N LEU A 173 -0.12 -19.56 -0.46
CA LEU A 173 -0.59 -20.60 -1.38
C LEU A 173 -1.52 -21.60 -0.69
N GLU A 174 -1.17 -22.01 0.53
CA GLU A 174 -2.03 -22.87 1.37
C GLU A 174 -3.36 -22.21 1.73
N ALA A 175 -3.40 -20.87 1.84
CA ALA A 175 -4.60 -20.11 2.16
C ALA A 175 -5.51 -19.82 0.95
N ILE A 176 -5.09 -20.14 -0.28
CA ILE A 176 -5.87 -19.89 -1.50
C ILE A 176 -7.26 -20.56 -1.46
N PRO A 177 -7.40 -21.85 -1.11
CA PRO A 177 -8.71 -22.50 -1.09
C PRO A 177 -9.73 -21.77 -0.21
N ARG A 178 -9.34 -21.43 1.03
CA ARG A 178 -10.17 -20.64 1.95
C ARG A 178 -10.57 -19.29 1.34
N TYR A 179 -9.64 -18.58 0.71
CA TYR A 179 -9.93 -17.28 0.09
C TYR A 179 -10.93 -17.43 -1.06
N LEU A 180 -10.73 -18.41 -1.94
CA LEU A 180 -11.64 -18.67 -3.06
C LEU A 180 -13.03 -19.12 -2.59
N ASP A 181 -13.12 -19.93 -1.54
CA ASP A 181 -14.40 -20.35 -0.95
C ASP A 181 -15.20 -19.14 -0.45
N GLN A 182 -14.54 -18.19 0.23
CA GLN A 182 -15.20 -16.95 0.66
C GLN A 182 -15.64 -16.10 -0.54
N VAL A 183 -14.81 -15.97 -1.58
CA VAL A 183 -15.17 -15.24 -2.81
C VAL A 183 -16.40 -15.87 -3.46
N ILE A 184 -16.42 -17.21 -3.61
CA ILE A 184 -17.54 -17.94 -4.21
C ILE A 184 -18.81 -17.77 -3.36
N ALA A 185 -18.69 -17.83 -2.03
CA ALA A 185 -19.81 -17.61 -1.13
C ALA A 185 -20.41 -16.20 -1.28
N ASN A 186 -19.57 -15.17 -1.34
CA ASN A 186 -20.03 -13.79 -1.55
C ASN A 186 -20.69 -13.61 -2.92
N MET A 187 -20.12 -14.17 -3.98
CA MET A 187 -20.73 -14.13 -5.31
C MET A 187 -22.11 -14.81 -5.33
N ARG A 188 -22.25 -15.95 -4.66
CA ARG A 188 -23.54 -16.66 -4.53
C ARG A 188 -24.57 -15.86 -3.74
N ALA A 189 -24.14 -15.09 -2.75
CA ALA A 189 -25.04 -14.24 -1.97
C ALA A 189 -25.61 -13.06 -2.78
N GLY A 190 -24.94 -12.67 -3.88
CA GLY A 190 -25.40 -11.63 -4.79
C GLY A 190 -26.22 -12.10 -6.00
N LEU A 191 -26.49 -13.41 -6.12
CA LEU A 191 -27.37 -14.00 -7.14
C LEU A 191 -28.81 -14.08 -6.64
#